data_AF-A0A957QJW3-F1
#
_entry.id   AF-A0A957QJW3-F1
#
_cell.length_a   1.000
_cell.length_b   1.000
_cell.length_c   1.000
_cell.angle_alpha   90.00
_cell.angle_beta   90.00
_cell.angle_gamma   90.00
#
_symmetry.space_group_name_H-M   'P 1'
#
loop_
_entity.id
_entity.type
_entity.pdbx_description
1 polymer ?
#
loop_
_entity_poly.entity_id
_entity_poly.type
_entity_poly.pdbx_seq_one_letter_code
_entity_poly.pdbx_strand_id
1 'polypeptide(L)'
;FNCADLHELEIWRELLTDIGWDGSGPLTDERRHHINRELIGLMVTDVLQTTDGRITAAGINSVLDLQTHDANVAGYSAELYPKIRALKDFLFQRMYRHYRLMRMQSKAERFITQLFEAYCKEPRMLPAETQAQLATRPIPRVVTDYIAGMTDRYALDEWQKLFDPYRRV
;
A
#
# COMPACT_ATOMS: atom_id res chain seq x y z
N PHE A 1 -18.58 -4.62 -2.19
CA PHE A 1 -19.50 -3.65 -1.58
C PHE A 1 -20.09 -2.79 -2.68
N ASN A 2 -21.24 -2.18 -2.43
CA ASN A 2 -21.89 -1.20 -3.31
C ASN A 2 -21.83 0.20 -2.66
N CYS A 3 -22.36 1.22 -3.35
CA CYS A 3 -22.35 2.60 -2.83
C CYS A 3 -23.18 2.77 -1.55
N ALA A 4 -24.23 1.97 -1.36
CA ALA A 4 -25.05 2.01 -0.15
C ALA A 4 -24.25 1.59 1.09
N ASP A 5 -23.36 0.59 0.96
CA ASP A 5 -22.48 0.15 2.05
C ASP A 5 -21.56 1.30 2.56
N LEU A 6 -21.25 2.30 1.72
CA LEU A 6 -20.43 3.45 2.13
C LEU A 6 -21.17 4.40 3.08
N HIS A 7 -22.51 4.41 3.08
CA HIS A 7 -23.28 5.24 4.01
C HIS A 7 -23.13 4.84 5.47
N GLU A 8 -22.54 3.66 5.77
CA GLU A 8 -22.12 3.29 7.12
C GLU A 8 -21.00 4.20 7.65
N LEU A 9 -20.19 4.78 6.76
CA LEU A 9 -19.02 5.58 7.11
C LEU A 9 -19.40 7.05 7.33
N GLU A 10 -18.97 7.59 8.46
CA GLU A 10 -19.20 9.01 8.80
C GLU A 10 -18.57 9.96 7.78
N ILE A 11 -17.30 9.74 7.44
CA ILE A 11 -16.60 10.55 6.43
C ILE A 11 -17.30 10.56 5.07
N TRP A 12 -17.97 9.46 4.71
CA TRP A 12 -18.72 9.40 3.46
C TRP A 12 -19.96 10.29 3.52
N ARG A 13 -20.72 10.24 4.63
CA ARG A 13 -21.92 11.07 4.82
C ARG A 13 -21.59 12.56 4.84
N GLU A 14 -20.49 12.93 5.48
CA GLU A 14 -19.99 14.32 5.51
C GLU A 14 -19.61 14.80 4.12
N LEU A 15 -18.81 14.02 3.38
CA LEU A 15 -18.44 14.35 2.01
C LEU A 15 -19.65 14.51 1.09
N LEU A 16 -20.65 13.63 1.22
CA LEU A 16 -21.89 13.72 0.46
C LEU A 16 -22.67 15.00 0.74
N THR A 17 -22.68 15.42 2.01
CA THR A 17 -23.33 16.67 2.44
C THR A 17 -22.59 17.88 1.84
N ASP A 18 -21.26 17.89 1.91
CA ASP A 18 -20.43 18.99 1.41
C ASP A 18 -20.55 19.19 -0.10
N ILE A 19 -20.63 18.11 -0.87
CA ILE A 19 -20.82 18.16 -2.34
C ILE A 19 -22.28 18.35 -2.75
N GLY A 20 -23.22 18.40 -1.79
CA GLY A 20 -24.64 18.55 -2.06
C GLY A 20 -25.28 17.38 -2.81
N TRP A 21 -24.82 16.14 -2.56
CA TRP A 21 -25.33 14.94 -3.21
C TRP A 21 -25.89 13.95 -2.18
N ASP A 22 -27.15 13.55 -2.35
CA ASP A 22 -27.89 12.68 -1.42
C ASP A 22 -27.58 11.17 -1.60
N GLY A 23 -26.74 10.81 -2.58
CA GLY A 23 -26.42 9.41 -2.90
C GLY A 23 -27.50 8.67 -3.69
N SER A 24 -28.61 9.31 -4.08
CA SER A 24 -29.76 8.65 -4.72
C SER A 24 -29.59 8.43 -6.23
N GLY A 25 -28.60 9.08 -6.85
CA GLY A 25 -28.29 8.98 -8.28
C GLY A 25 -27.20 7.97 -8.63
N PRO A 26 -26.91 7.75 -9.92
CA PRO A 26 -25.74 6.97 -10.33
C PRO A 26 -24.45 7.70 -9.93
N LEU A 27 -23.47 6.91 -9.47
CA LEU A 27 -22.10 7.37 -9.25
C LEU A 27 -21.37 7.45 -10.61
N THR A 28 -21.58 8.56 -11.32
CA THR A 28 -20.88 8.86 -12.58
C THR A 28 -19.38 9.05 -12.34
N ASP A 29 -18.56 8.95 -13.38
CA ASP A 29 -17.12 9.16 -13.27
C ASP A 29 -16.78 10.58 -12.82
N GLU A 30 -17.49 11.58 -13.32
CA GLU A 30 -17.35 12.98 -12.89
C GLU A 30 -17.61 13.14 -11.39
N ARG A 31 -18.70 12.54 -10.87
CA ARG A 31 -19.00 12.57 -9.43
C ARG A 31 -17.96 11.83 -8.62
N ARG A 32 -17.53 10.65 -9.07
CA ARG A 32 -16.46 9.88 -8.42
C ARG A 32 -15.18 10.69 -8.33
N HIS A 33 -14.80 11.38 -9.39
CA HIS A 33 -13.62 12.25 -9.41
C HIS A 33 -13.77 13.44 -8.46
N HIS A 34 -14.95 14.06 -8.40
CA HIS A 34 -15.22 15.14 -7.46
C HIS A 34 -15.13 14.66 -6.01
N ILE A 35 -15.80 13.56 -5.64
CA ILE A 35 -15.75 12.97 -4.30
C ILE A 35 -14.31 12.63 -3.90
N ASN A 36 -13.56 12.00 -4.80
CA ASN A 36 -12.15 11.67 -4.53
C ASN A 36 -11.32 12.94 -4.28
N ARG A 37 -11.57 14.01 -5.05
CA ARG A 37 -10.87 15.28 -4.88
C ARG A 37 -11.18 15.91 -3.53
N GLU A 38 -12.45 15.98 -3.13
CA GLU A 38 -12.86 16.54 -1.83
C GLU A 38 -12.32 15.72 -0.66
N LEU A 39 -12.39 14.38 -0.74
CA LEU A 39 -11.81 13.50 0.27
C LEU A 39 -10.31 13.71 0.43
N ILE A 40 -9.57 13.78 -0.69
CA ILE A 40 -8.12 14.05 -0.65
C ILE A 40 -7.86 15.45 -0.09
N GLY A 41 -8.63 16.46 -0.50
CA GLY A 41 -8.52 17.83 -0.02
C GLY A 41 -8.70 17.94 1.49
N LEU A 42 -9.74 17.31 2.03
CA LEU A 42 -10.00 17.20 3.47
C LEU A 42 -8.82 16.55 4.19
N MET A 43 -8.36 15.39 3.72
CA MET A 43 -7.25 14.66 4.33
C MET A 43 -5.94 15.45 4.31
N VAL A 44 -5.61 16.09 3.20
CA VAL A 44 -4.38 16.88 3.04
C VAL A 44 -4.43 18.12 3.93
N THR A 45 -5.56 18.81 3.97
CA THR A 45 -5.71 20.03 4.78
C THR A 45 -5.57 19.70 6.27
N ASP A 46 -6.29 18.68 6.75
CA ASP A 46 -6.27 18.28 8.16
C ASP A 46 -4.87 17.82 8.62
N VAL A 47 -4.18 16.98 7.82
CA VAL A 47 -2.84 16.50 8.21
C VAL A 47 -1.84 17.65 8.25
N LEU A 48 -1.91 18.60 7.31
CA LEU A 48 -1.01 19.76 7.30
C LEU A 48 -1.24 20.65 8.52
N GLN A 49 -2.48 21.07 8.75
CA GLN A 49 -2.82 21.95 9.88
C GLN A 49 -2.53 21.29 11.23
N THR A 50 -2.89 20.01 11.38
CA THR A 50 -2.66 19.28 12.63
C THR A 50 -1.17 19.08 12.89
N THR A 51 -0.40 18.74 11.85
CA THR A 51 1.05 18.53 11.99
C THR A 51 1.77 19.83 12.33
N ASP A 52 1.43 20.92 11.63
CA ASP A 52 1.98 22.25 11.90
C ASP A 52 1.65 22.73 13.32
N GLY A 53 0.41 22.56 13.77
CA GLY A 53 -0.02 22.87 15.12
C GLY A 53 0.74 22.06 16.19
N ARG A 54 0.97 20.77 15.96
CA ARG A 54 1.74 19.91 16.87
C ARG A 54 3.22 20.31 16.93
N ILE A 55 3.84 20.60 15.78
CA ILE A 55 5.23 21.09 15.71
C ILE A 55 5.37 22.39 16.51
N THR A 56 4.46 23.34 16.28
CA THR A 56 4.46 24.63 16.97
C THR A 56 4.24 24.46 18.48
N ALA A 57 3.25 23.67 18.89
CA ALA A 57 2.95 23.43 20.30
C ALA A 57 4.07 22.69 21.04
N ALA A 58 4.80 21.81 20.35
CA ALA A 58 5.96 21.11 20.89
C ALA A 58 7.24 21.96 20.90
N GLY A 59 7.23 23.16 20.30
CA GLY A 59 8.40 24.04 20.23
C GLY A 59 9.55 23.46 19.39
N ILE A 60 9.23 22.62 18.41
CA ILE A 60 10.23 21.97 17.55
C ILE A 60 10.75 22.99 16.53
N ASN A 61 12.03 23.35 16.62
CA ASN A 61 12.66 24.35 15.75
C ASN A 61 13.83 23.81 14.94
N SER A 62 14.18 22.54 15.14
CA SER A 62 15.24 21.85 14.40
C SER A 62 14.91 20.39 14.12
N VAL A 63 15.64 19.79 13.19
CA VAL A 63 15.53 18.35 12.89
C VAL A 63 15.88 17.50 14.12
N LEU A 64 16.86 17.95 14.90
CA LEU A 64 17.25 17.24 16.12
C LEU A 64 16.11 17.24 17.14
N ASP A 65 15.45 18.38 17.36
CA ASP A 65 14.31 18.48 18.27
C ASP A 65 13.22 17.48 17.88
N LEU A 66 12.88 17.41 16.58
CA LEU A 66 11.91 16.47 16.05
C LEU A 66 12.32 15.00 16.27
N GLN A 67 13.59 14.67 16.02
CA GLN A 67 14.12 13.31 16.17
C GLN A 67 14.18 12.86 17.64
N THR A 68 14.38 13.79 18.56
CA THR A 68 14.43 13.53 20.01
C THR A 68 13.09 13.69 20.71
N HIS A 69 12.04 14.12 20.01
CA HIS A 69 10.71 14.31 20.59
C HIS A 69 10.06 12.95 20.90
N ASP A 70 9.35 12.87 22.03
CA ASP A 70 8.79 11.61 22.55
C ASP A 70 7.59 11.07 21.74
N ALA A 71 7.05 11.86 20.80
CA ALA A 71 5.87 11.52 20.04
C ALA A 71 5.99 11.88 18.56
N ASN A 72 5.20 11.22 17.72
CA ASN A 72 5.07 11.60 16.32
C ASN A 72 4.15 12.83 16.20
N VAL A 73 4.65 13.89 15.57
CA VAL A 73 3.87 15.11 15.31
C VAL A 73 3.06 15.02 14.02
N ALA A 74 3.45 14.15 13.08
CA ALA A 74 2.78 13.99 11.80
C ALA A 74 1.57 13.06 11.91
N GLY A 75 0.39 13.57 11.56
CA GLY A 75 -0.82 12.75 11.48
C GLY A 75 -2.10 13.57 11.51
N TYR A 76 -3.22 12.88 11.28
CA TYR A 76 -4.54 13.50 11.32
C TYR A 76 -4.91 14.03 12.70
N SER A 77 -5.88 14.94 12.73
CA SER A 77 -6.52 15.41 13.95
C SER A 77 -7.20 14.28 14.71
N ALA A 78 -7.50 14.53 15.98
CA ALA A 78 -8.26 13.58 16.81
C ALA A 78 -9.67 13.33 16.25
N GLU A 79 -10.20 14.27 15.45
CA GLU A 79 -11.50 14.16 14.81
C GLU A 79 -11.45 13.34 13.51
N LEU A 80 -10.50 13.64 12.61
CA LEU A 80 -10.46 12.98 11.30
C LEU A 80 -9.85 11.57 11.38
N TYR A 81 -8.88 11.35 12.28
CA TYR A 81 -8.22 10.06 12.44
C TYR A 81 -9.17 8.85 12.59
N PRO A 82 -10.15 8.84 13.51
CA PRO A 82 -11.06 7.71 13.65
C PRO A 82 -11.90 7.47 12.39
N LYS A 83 -12.30 8.52 11.67
CA LYS A 83 -13.08 8.40 10.43
C LYS A 83 -12.26 7.75 9.31
N ILE A 84 -10.99 8.15 9.17
CA ILE A 84 -10.06 7.53 8.22
C ILE A 84 -9.75 6.08 8.59
N ARG A 85 -9.62 5.77 9.88
CA ARG A 85 -9.45 4.40 10.36
C ARG A 85 -10.65 3.54 9.99
N ALA A 86 -11.88 4.02 10.23
CA ALA A 86 -13.10 3.30 9.87
C ALA A 86 -13.19 3.05 8.35
N LEU A 87 -12.84 4.04 7.52
CA LEU A 87 -12.78 3.86 6.06
C LEU A 87 -11.75 2.78 5.67
N LYS A 88 -10.55 2.80 6.27
CA LYS A 88 -9.52 1.78 6.02
C LYS A 88 -9.99 0.38 6.43
N ASP A 89 -10.61 0.25 7.60
CA ASP A 89 -11.12 -1.02 8.10
C ASP A 89 -12.24 -1.57 7.21
N PHE A 90 -13.15 -0.70 6.76
CA PHE A 90 -14.19 -1.04 5.79
C PHE A 90 -13.58 -1.54 4.47
N LEU A 91 -12.62 -0.81 3.89
CA LEU A 91 -11.95 -1.22 2.65
C LEU A 91 -11.18 -2.53 2.84
N PHE A 92 -10.53 -2.73 3.99
CA PHE A 92 -9.84 -3.97 4.31
C PHE A 92 -10.78 -5.18 4.30
N GLN A 93 -11.93 -5.05 4.95
CA GLN A 93 -12.91 -6.14 5.03
C GLN A 93 -13.63 -6.37 3.70
N ARG A 94 -14.02 -5.31 3.00
CA ARG A 94 -14.93 -5.40 1.84
C ARG A 94 -14.20 -5.44 0.50
N MET A 95 -12.98 -4.92 0.41
CA MET A 95 -12.15 -4.93 -0.79
C MET A 95 -11.04 -5.97 -0.68
N TYR A 96 -10.13 -5.82 0.29
CA TYR A 96 -8.90 -6.63 0.34
C TYR A 96 -9.15 -8.11 0.64
N ARG A 97 -10.16 -8.46 1.44
CA ARG A 97 -10.55 -9.86 1.72
C ARG A 97 -11.46 -10.49 0.66
N HIS A 98 -11.74 -9.79 -0.44
CA HIS A 98 -12.55 -10.36 -1.51
C HIS A 98 -11.84 -11.58 -2.13
N TYR A 99 -12.59 -12.66 -2.39
CA TYR A 99 -12.04 -13.96 -2.80
C TYR A 99 -11.08 -13.90 -4.00
N ARG A 100 -11.28 -12.94 -4.92
CA ARG A 100 -10.39 -12.73 -6.07
C ARG A 100 -9.00 -12.26 -5.66
N LEU A 101 -8.89 -11.33 -4.71
CA LEU A 101 -7.60 -10.86 -4.20
C LEU A 101 -6.91 -11.94 -3.39
N MET A 102 -7.66 -12.68 -2.56
CA MET A 102 -7.12 -13.84 -1.83
C MET A 102 -6.54 -14.91 -2.77
N ARG A 103 -7.22 -15.22 -3.89
CA ARG A 103 -6.68 -16.12 -4.92
C ARG A 103 -5.41 -15.57 -5.57
N MET A 104 -5.36 -14.27 -5.85
CA MET A 104 -4.18 -13.63 -6.45
C MET A 104 -2.99 -13.64 -5.48
N GLN A 105 -3.22 -13.30 -4.21
CA GLN A 105 -2.21 -13.33 -3.15
C GLN A 105 -1.64 -14.74 -2.96
N SER A 106 -2.49 -15.76 -2.87
CA SER A 106 -2.06 -17.16 -2.73
C SER A 106 -1.22 -17.63 -3.92
N LYS A 107 -1.56 -17.21 -5.15
CA LYS A 107 -0.73 -17.49 -6.34
C LYS A 107 0.63 -16.78 -6.26
N ALA A 108 0.64 -15.51 -5.85
CA ALA A 108 1.85 -14.71 -5.70
C ALA A 108 2.81 -15.29 -4.68
N GLU A 109 2.31 -15.60 -3.48
CA GLU A 109 3.07 -16.25 -2.42
C GLU A 109 3.71 -17.55 -2.92
N ARG A 110 2.96 -18.38 -3.64
CA ARG A 110 3.48 -19.64 -4.18
C ARG A 110 4.66 -19.44 -5.13
N PHE A 111 4.53 -18.58 -6.13
CA PHE A 111 5.62 -18.44 -7.12
C PHE A 111 6.84 -17.70 -6.54
N ILE A 112 6.63 -16.73 -5.65
CA ILE A 112 7.73 -16.03 -4.96
C ILE A 112 8.50 -17.01 -4.06
N THR A 113 7.80 -17.84 -3.29
CA THR A 113 8.44 -18.87 -2.46
C THR A 113 9.25 -19.84 -3.32
N GLN A 114 8.68 -20.32 -4.43
CA GLN A 114 9.37 -21.24 -5.34
C GLN A 114 10.62 -20.61 -5.99
N LEU A 115 10.54 -19.34 -6.42
CA LEU A 115 11.72 -18.60 -6.91
C LEU A 115 12.80 -18.50 -5.82
N PHE A 116 12.41 -18.10 -4.62
CA PHE A 116 13.33 -17.95 -3.50
C PHE A 116 14.05 -19.26 -3.15
N GLU A 117 13.29 -20.35 -3.03
CA GLU A 117 13.82 -21.68 -2.74
C GLU A 117 14.75 -22.17 -3.85
N ALA A 118 14.36 -21.99 -5.12
CA ALA A 118 15.17 -22.41 -6.27
C ALA A 118 16.52 -21.68 -6.30
N TYR A 119 16.52 -20.35 -6.18
CA TYR A 119 17.75 -19.57 -6.18
C TYR A 119 18.61 -19.77 -4.93
N CYS A 120 18.00 -20.03 -3.77
CA CYS A 120 18.77 -20.38 -2.57
C CYS A 120 19.45 -21.74 -2.71
N LYS A 121 18.75 -22.72 -3.31
CA LYS A 121 19.27 -24.07 -3.53
C LYS A 121 20.36 -24.11 -4.59
N GLU A 122 20.20 -23.34 -5.67
CA GLU A 122 21.17 -23.28 -6.77
C GLU A 122 21.42 -21.82 -7.20
N PRO A 123 22.30 -21.09 -6.49
CA PRO A 123 22.57 -19.67 -6.75
C PRO A 123 23.17 -19.38 -8.13
N ARG A 124 23.72 -20.39 -8.81
CA ARG A 124 24.27 -20.25 -10.17
C ARG A 124 23.21 -19.97 -11.23
N MET A 125 21.92 -20.16 -10.91
CA MET A 125 20.80 -19.77 -11.78
C MET A 125 20.53 -18.26 -11.77
N LEU A 126 21.08 -17.51 -10.82
CA LEU A 126 20.92 -16.05 -10.78
C LEU A 126 21.71 -15.39 -11.93
N PRO A 127 21.36 -14.16 -12.36
CA PRO A 127 22.21 -13.39 -13.27
C PRO A 127 23.61 -13.15 -12.70
N ALA A 128 24.62 -13.03 -13.57
CA ALA A 128 26.03 -12.91 -13.17
C ALA A 128 26.29 -11.73 -12.21
N GLU A 129 25.64 -10.57 -12.44
CA GLU A 129 25.75 -9.39 -11.58
C GLU A 129 25.21 -9.64 -10.17
N THR A 130 24.14 -10.42 -10.06
CA THR A 130 23.56 -10.83 -8.77
C THR A 130 24.45 -11.87 -8.08
N GLN A 131 25.00 -12.83 -8.84
CA GLN A 131 25.94 -13.81 -8.31
C GLN A 131 27.20 -13.16 -7.72
N ALA A 132 27.70 -12.09 -8.32
CA ALA A 132 28.87 -11.36 -7.82
C ALA A 132 28.70 -10.85 -6.38
N GLN A 133 27.46 -10.54 -5.97
CA GLN A 133 27.15 -10.08 -4.60
C GLN A 133 27.28 -11.20 -3.55
N LEU A 134 27.28 -12.47 -3.95
CA LEU A 134 27.44 -13.62 -3.06
C LEU A 134 28.84 -13.69 -2.44
N ALA A 135 29.82 -12.97 -3.01
CA ALA A 135 31.17 -12.90 -2.46
C ALA A 135 31.22 -12.19 -1.09
N THR A 136 30.26 -11.29 -0.81
CA THR A 136 30.27 -10.43 0.39
C THR A 136 28.99 -10.51 1.21
N ARG A 137 27.95 -11.21 0.72
CA ARG A 137 26.62 -11.23 1.33
C ARG A 137 26.06 -12.65 1.35
N PRO A 138 25.25 -13.00 2.38
CA PRO A 138 24.65 -14.33 2.47
C PRO A 138 23.61 -14.56 1.37
N ILE A 139 23.55 -15.79 0.84
CA ILE A 139 22.65 -16.20 -0.25
C ILE A 139 21.19 -15.73 -0.02
N PRO A 140 20.54 -16.00 1.14
CA PRO A 140 19.15 -15.60 1.33
C PRO A 140 18.94 -14.10 1.12
N ARG A 141 19.88 -13.25 1.54
CA ARG A 141 19.74 -11.80 1.40
C ARG A 141 19.88 -11.35 -0.04
N VAL A 142 20.85 -11.88 -0.77
CA VAL A 142 21.06 -11.57 -2.19
C VAL A 142 19.84 -11.99 -3.01
N VAL A 143 19.30 -13.18 -2.75
CA VAL A 143 18.08 -13.69 -3.40
C VAL A 143 16.86 -12.82 -3.04
N THR A 144 16.69 -12.44 -1.78
CA THR A 144 15.60 -11.53 -1.36
C THR A 144 15.67 -10.20 -2.11
N ASP A 145 16.84 -9.57 -2.17
CA ASP A 145 16.99 -8.27 -2.85
C ASP A 145 16.74 -8.40 -4.36
N TYR A 146 17.23 -9.48 -4.98
CA TYR A 146 17.01 -9.74 -6.39
C TYR A 146 15.53 -9.93 -6.71
N ILE A 147 14.79 -10.74 -5.93
CA ILE A 147 13.35 -10.94 -6.10
C ILE A 147 12.58 -9.65 -5.81
N ALA A 148 12.94 -8.90 -4.77
CA ALA A 148 12.28 -7.64 -4.42
C ALA A 148 12.49 -6.55 -5.48
N GLY A 149 13.55 -6.64 -6.28
CA GLY A 149 13.79 -5.76 -7.43
C GLY A 149 12.99 -6.10 -8.68
N MET A 150 12.25 -7.21 -8.70
CA MET A 150 11.47 -7.63 -9.86
C MET A 150 10.14 -6.89 -9.96
N THR A 151 9.69 -6.63 -11.19
CA THR A 151 8.28 -6.31 -11.43
C THR A 151 7.43 -7.58 -11.40
N ASP A 152 6.14 -7.47 -11.09
CA ASP A 152 5.20 -8.61 -11.09
C ASP A 152 5.27 -9.43 -12.39
N ARG A 153 5.33 -8.74 -13.53
CA ARG A 153 5.44 -9.38 -14.86
C ARG A 153 6.75 -10.12 -15.02
N TYR A 154 7.86 -9.53 -14.57
CA TYR A 154 9.18 -10.16 -14.67
C TYR A 154 9.27 -11.38 -13.74
N ALA A 155 8.82 -11.26 -12.48
CA ALA A 155 8.82 -12.37 -11.53
C ALA A 155 8.00 -13.57 -12.05
N LEU A 156 6.84 -13.32 -12.65
CA LEU A 156 6.03 -14.38 -13.25
C LEU A 156 6.72 -15.03 -14.46
N ASP A 157 7.32 -14.24 -15.35
CA ASP A 157 8.05 -14.76 -16.52
C ASP A 157 9.27 -15.59 -16.09
N GLU A 158 10.01 -15.12 -15.09
CA GLU A 158 11.16 -15.83 -14.53
C GLU A 158 10.73 -17.14 -13.87
N TRP A 159 9.66 -17.12 -13.09
CA TRP A 159 9.09 -18.33 -12.52
C TRP A 159 8.66 -19.32 -13.62
N GLN A 160 8.06 -18.84 -14.71
CA GLN A 160 7.73 -19.70 -15.85
C GLN A 160 8.98 -20.31 -16.48
N LYS A 161 10.05 -19.54 -16.71
CA LYS A 161 11.32 -20.07 -17.25
C LYS A 161 11.96 -21.13 -16.36
N LEU A 162 11.89 -20.96 -15.03
CA LEU A 162 12.49 -21.91 -14.10
C LEU A 162 11.71 -23.22 -13.98
N PHE A 163 10.38 -23.17 -14.09
CA PHE A 163 9.50 -24.30 -13.74
C PHE A 163 8.71 -24.90 -14.91
N ASP A 164 8.62 -24.23 -16.06
CA ASP A 164 8.03 -24.77 -17.29
C ASP A 164 9.14 -25.24 -18.25
N PRO A 165 9.36 -26.57 -18.41
CA PRO A 165 10.44 -27.10 -19.24
C PRO A 165 10.37 -26.72 -20.72
N TYR A 166 9.20 -26.27 -21.19
CA TYR A 166 8.98 -25.89 -22.59
C TYR A 166 9.11 -24.38 -22.80
N ARG A 167 9.25 -23.59 -21.72
CA ARG A 167 9.54 -22.17 -21.79
C ARG A 167 11.02 -21.98 -22.11
N ARG A 168 11.32 -21.17 -23.13
CA ARG A 168 12.71 -20.83 -23.46
C ARG A 168 13.30 -19.89 -22.41
N VAL A 169 14.51 -20.19 -21.97
CA VAL A 169 15.36 -19.34 -21.12
C VAL A 169 16.15 -18.38 -22.01
#